data_AF-A0A9P9CQ73-F1
#
_entry.id   AF-A0A9P9CQ73-F1
#
_cell.length_a   1.000
_cell.length_b   1.000
_cell.length_c   1.000
_cell.angle_alpha   90.00
_cell.angle_beta   90.00
_cell.angle_gamma   90.00
#
_symmetry.space_group_name_H-M   'P 1'
#
loop_
_entity.id
_entity.type
_entity.pdbx_description
1 polymer ?
#
loop_
_entity_poly.entity_id
_entity_poly.type
_entity_poly.pdbx_seq_one_letter_code
_entity_poly.pdbx_strand_id
1 'polypeptide(L)'
;MRSSSSALGLLPSAAVLALTDKENATHVIELAGGNGSSSSSSSTVPSAGKRRRDEGLRINTERRRRRQEQLSRHGRKAPLQTEREWRRETTERDQSEPDVDTTPRQSFAAGSATVSFQRRLARPRDPLAVPLDILVHRHPHWQGLSLPAIKHALRARGPALAHALHATRASPISALPTILDALISEDLRADMPSHFFAVYSKTSQSRPTQARRTVTIFPAHDAVFQAYCAKLAPMPPAAAIPGPDTPLAADGRSIETTLPVVPLCLPSPRTFGLLQHYLYHNDPDALGASLLPALPATASESADRAQTIRDLAQQIAATHGPAKINEHVLQAHGLWSNIVVLGITDEGLWTALDFFWAVLMSALYLATLARPAEHIILGSSQPEPHPVSAVCGPGPAFSSVPTELSASSSCTESETDGNTSDSTALTTPPTSPLVSKASFDDDLMDTSC
;
A
#
# COMPACT_ATOMS: atom_id res chain seq x y z
N MET A 1 -3.19 41.46 1.94
CA MET A 1 -2.55 40.96 0.71
C MET A 1 -1.23 40.30 1.08
N ARG A 2 -1.21 38.98 1.26
CA ARG A 2 0.03 38.21 1.46
C ARG A 2 0.23 37.37 0.20
N SER A 3 1.24 37.75 -0.58
CA SER A 3 1.69 37.02 -1.76
C SER A 3 2.31 35.70 -1.30
N SER A 4 1.67 34.58 -1.62
CA SER A 4 2.21 33.25 -1.34
C SER A 4 3.04 32.83 -2.55
N SER A 5 4.35 32.95 -2.41
CA SER A 5 5.33 32.49 -3.38
C SER A 5 5.45 30.98 -3.25
N SER A 6 4.82 30.23 -4.16
CA SER A 6 4.91 28.78 -4.23
C SER A 6 6.28 28.39 -4.76
N ALA A 7 7.19 28.02 -3.86
CA ALA A 7 8.42 27.34 -4.21
C ALA A 7 8.07 25.92 -4.69
N LEU A 8 8.24 25.66 -5.98
CA LEU A 8 8.17 24.33 -6.59
C LEU A 8 9.31 23.48 -6.04
N GLY A 9 9.08 22.82 -4.91
CA GLY A 9 9.93 21.73 -4.45
C GLY A 9 9.83 20.57 -5.44
N LEU A 10 10.98 20.09 -5.92
CA LEU A 10 11.12 18.87 -6.70
C LEU A 10 10.47 17.72 -5.93
N LEU A 11 9.25 17.33 -6.33
CA LEU A 11 8.60 16.13 -5.81
C LEU A 11 9.45 14.91 -6.19
N PRO A 12 9.66 13.96 -5.26
CA PRO A 12 10.34 12.71 -5.60
C PRO A 12 9.59 12.01 -6.73
N SER A 13 10.34 11.56 -7.74
CA SER A 13 9.82 10.90 -8.93
C SER A 13 8.88 9.74 -8.57
N ALA A 14 7.72 9.67 -9.23
CA ALA A 14 6.72 8.59 -9.11
C ALA A 14 7.30 7.17 -9.19
N ALA A 15 8.48 6.99 -9.79
CA ALA A 15 9.22 5.73 -9.80
C ALA A 15 9.57 5.20 -8.39
N VAL A 16 9.70 6.06 -7.38
CA VAL A 16 10.02 5.67 -6.00
C VAL A 16 8.85 4.89 -5.37
N LEU A 17 7.60 5.21 -5.68
CA LEU A 17 6.43 4.53 -5.09
C LEU A 17 6.19 3.12 -5.63
N ALA A 18 6.61 2.83 -6.88
CA ALA A 18 6.53 1.46 -7.41
C ALA A 18 7.61 0.53 -6.84
N LEU A 19 8.71 1.10 -6.30
CA LEU A 19 9.76 0.36 -5.59
C LEU A 19 9.44 0.17 -4.10
N THR A 20 8.60 1.02 -3.50
CA THR A 20 8.30 0.95 -2.06
C THR A 20 7.38 -0.21 -1.66
N ASP A 21 6.71 -0.90 -2.59
CA ASP A 21 5.95 -2.12 -2.27
C ASP A 21 6.88 -3.24 -1.73
N LYS A 22 8.16 -3.27 -2.13
CA LYS A 22 9.17 -4.17 -1.55
C LYS A 22 9.83 -3.61 -0.29
N GLU A 23 9.92 -2.30 -0.14
CA GLU A 23 10.60 -1.66 1.00
C GLU A 23 9.68 -1.48 2.22
N ASN A 24 8.37 -1.33 2.00
CA ASN A 24 7.36 -1.26 3.07
C ASN A 24 6.87 -2.64 3.52
N ALA A 25 6.87 -3.60 2.61
CA ALA A 25 6.70 -5.00 2.95
C ALA A 25 7.91 -5.44 3.77
N THR A 26 7.76 -5.47 5.08
CA THR A 26 8.89 -5.80 5.95
C THR A 26 9.35 -7.23 5.72
N HIS A 27 8.43 -8.15 5.38
CA HIS A 27 8.70 -9.54 5.02
C HIS A 27 7.65 -10.11 4.08
N VAL A 28 8.08 -10.94 3.13
CA VAL A 28 7.22 -11.85 2.37
C VAL A 28 7.48 -13.26 2.88
N ILE A 29 6.49 -13.85 3.56
CA ILE A 29 6.63 -15.16 4.21
C ILE A 29 5.84 -16.18 3.42
N GLU A 30 6.48 -17.28 3.05
CA GLU A 30 5.79 -18.46 2.55
C GLU A 30 5.46 -19.40 3.72
N LEU A 31 4.22 -19.35 4.21
CA LEU A 31 3.78 -20.21 5.29
C LEU A 31 3.52 -21.63 4.78
N ALA A 32 4.36 -22.60 5.15
CA ALA A 32 4.12 -24.01 4.86
C ALA A 32 2.94 -24.56 5.68
N GLY A 33 2.00 -25.23 5.02
CA GLY A 33 0.96 -26.02 5.68
C GLY A 33 1.61 -27.23 6.37
N GLY A 34 1.69 -27.18 7.70
CA GLY A 34 2.41 -28.18 8.49
C GLY A 34 1.68 -29.51 8.57
N ASN A 35 2.28 -30.54 7.95
CA ASN A 35 2.31 -31.90 8.48
C ASN A 35 3.68 -32.49 8.10
N GLY A 36 4.58 -32.62 9.06
CA GLY A 36 5.93 -33.13 8.80
C GLY A 36 6.91 -32.92 9.94
N SER A 37 7.04 -33.95 10.77
CA SER A 37 8.14 -34.26 11.69
C SER A 37 9.52 -34.11 11.05
N SER A 38 10.46 -33.44 11.72
CA SER A 38 11.86 -33.32 11.29
C SER A 38 12.82 -34.01 12.27
N SER A 39 13.54 -35.01 11.75
CA SER A 39 14.72 -35.64 12.34
C SER A 39 15.99 -34.87 11.97
N SER A 40 16.86 -34.64 12.95
CA SER A 40 18.12 -33.90 12.83
C SER A 40 19.32 -34.81 12.64
N SER A 41 20.30 -34.39 11.84
CA SER A 41 21.66 -34.96 11.81
C SER A 41 22.71 -33.86 11.67
N SER A 42 23.66 -33.85 12.60
CA SER A 42 24.75 -32.88 12.78
C SER A 42 26.05 -33.31 12.08
N SER A 43 26.85 -32.37 11.58
CA SER A 43 28.30 -32.56 11.41
C SER A 43 29.08 -31.29 11.79
N THR A 44 30.25 -31.49 12.37
CA THR A 44 31.10 -30.50 13.07
C THR A 44 32.48 -30.43 12.42
N VAL A 45 33.02 -29.22 12.23
CA VAL A 45 34.47 -28.94 12.13
C VAL A 45 34.79 -27.65 12.89
N PRO A 46 35.81 -27.61 13.78
CA PRO A 46 36.10 -26.41 14.58
C PRO A 46 37.16 -25.49 13.93
N SER A 47 36.91 -24.19 13.99
CA SER A 47 37.88 -23.12 13.66
C SER A 47 37.95 -22.09 14.80
N ALA A 48 39.17 -21.66 15.14
CA ALA A 48 39.56 -21.05 16.40
C ALA A 48 39.17 -19.56 16.61
N GLY A 49 38.21 -19.02 15.83
CA GLY A 49 37.69 -17.65 16.00
C GLY A 49 36.42 -17.54 16.87
N LYS A 50 35.93 -18.65 17.45
CA LYS A 50 34.55 -18.78 17.94
C LYS A 50 34.25 -18.20 19.33
N ARG A 51 35.27 -17.99 20.17
CA ARG A 51 35.06 -17.74 21.61
C ARG A 51 34.37 -16.42 21.96
N ARG A 52 34.45 -15.37 21.13
CA ARG A 52 33.76 -14.10 21.39
C ARG A 52 32.34 -14.01 20.82
N ARG A 53 32.00 -14.79 19.79
CA ARG A 53 30.62 -14.86 19.24
C ARG A 53 29.73 -15.84 20.00
N ASP A 54 30.30 -16.93 20.53
CA ASP A 54 29.52 -17.95 21.25
C ASP A 54 28.95 -17.42 22.59
N GLU A 55 29.62 -16.45 23.24
CA GLU A 55 29.12 -15.86 24.50
C GLU A 55 27.88 -14.99 24.27
N GLY A 56 27.87 -14.18 23.21
CA GLY A 56 26.70 -13.37 22.84
C GLY A 56 25.49 -14.23 22.43
N LEU A 57 25.73 -15.33 21.71
CA LEU A 57 24.70 -16.31 21.37
C LEU A 57 24.14 -17.01 22.61
N ARG A 58 25.00 -17.38 23.57
CA ARG A 58 24.57 -17.98 24.85
C ARG A 58 23.65 -17.06 25.64
N ILE A 59 24.02 -15.79 25.80
CA ILE A 59 23.22 -14.80 26.54
C ILE A 59 21.85 -14.61 25.87
N ASN A 60 21.80 -14.55 24.53
CA ASN A 60 20.55 -14.37 23.80
C ASN A 60 19.65 -15.63 23.86
N THR A 61 20.23 -16.83 23.77
CA THR A 61 19.47 -18.08 23.95
C THR A 61 18.90 -18.23 25.36
N GLU A 62 19.62 -17.83 26.39
CA GLU A 62 19.14 -17.91 27.77
C GLU A 62 18.04 -16.87 28.05
N ARG A 63 18.13 -15.67 27.44
CA ARG A 63 17.08 -14.64 27.52
C ARG A 63 15.78 -15.11 26.84
N ARG A 64 15.88 -15.77 25.68
CA ARG A 64 14.73 -16.42 25.00
C ARG A 64 14.12 -17.54 25.84
N ARG A 65 14.95 -18.40 26.44
CA ARG A 65 14.49 -19.49 27.31
C ARG A 65 13.71 -18.98 28.53
N ARG A 66 14.23 -17.96 29.22
CA ARG A 66 13.55 -17.33 30.37
C ARG A 66 12.22 -16.67 29.98
N ARG A 67 12.15 -16.03 28.81
CA ARG A 67 10.91 -15.40 28.30
C ARG A 67 9.85 -16.47 27.97
N GLN A 68 10.24 -17.58 27.36
CA GLN A 68 9.34 -18.70 27.05
C GLN A 68 8.84 -19.42 28.32
N GLU A 69 9.69 -19.55 29.34
CA GLU A 69 9.29 -20.07 30.66
C GLU A 69 8.32 -19.14 31.39
N GLN A 70 8.48 -17.82 31.29
CA GLN A 70 7.53 -16.85 31.88
C GLN A 70 6.15 -16.92 31.21
N LEU A 71 6.09 -17.02 29.88
CA LEU A 71 4.83 -17.19 29.14
C LEU A 71 4.13 -18.52 29.49
N SER A 72 4.90 -19.60 29.67
CA SER A 72 4.36 -20.90 30.07
C SER A 72 3.79 -20.90 31.49
N ARG A 73 4.30 -20.03 32.38
CA ARG A 73 3.82 -19.89 33.76
C ARG A 73 2.57 -19.03 33.90
N HIS A 74 2.30 -18.12 32.97
CA HIS A 74 1.10 -17.27 33.00
C HIS A 74 -0.08 -17.82 32.17
N GLY A 75 0.13 -18.86 31.37
CA GLY A 75 -0.90 -19.48 30.52
C GLY A 75 -1.91 -20.40 31.21
N ARG A 76 -2.02 -20.42 32.54
CA ARG A 76 -3.01 -21.25 33.25
C ARG A 76 -3.94 -20.40 34.11
N LYS A 77 -5.02 -19.91 33.48
CA LYS A 77 -6.40 -19.79 33.99
C LYS A 77 -7.13 -18.63 33.29
N ALA A 78 -7.90 -18.94 32.25
CA ALA A 78 -9.08 -18.18 31.86
C ALA A 78 -10.08 -19.12 31.17
N PRO A 79 -11.41 -18.91 31.32
CA PRO A 79 -12.42 -19.94 31.06
C PRO A 79 -12.79 -20.02 29.58
N LEU A 80 -12.77 -21.23 29.04
CA LEU A 80 -13.30 -21.61 27.73
C LEU A 80 -14.83 -21.60 27.76
N GLN A 81 -15.48 -20.57 27.23
CA GLN A 81 -16.93 -20.64 26.96
C GLN A 81 -17.41 -20.12 25.60
N THR A 82 -16.58 -19.49 24.76
CA THR A 82 -17.06 -18.88 23.50
C THR A 82 -16.55 -19.51 22.20
N GLU A 83 -15.66 -20.50 22.25
CA GLU A 83 -15.06 -21.07 21.02
C GLU A 83 -15.74 -22.36 20.50
N ARG A 84 -16.64 -22.95 21.30
CA ARG A 84 -17.39 -24.16 20.90
C ARG A 84 -18.61 -23.88 20.04
N GLU A 85 -19.11 -22.65 20.01
CA GLU A 85 -20.32 -22.30 19.29
C GLU A 85 -20.04 -22.05 17.80
N TRP A 86 -18.89 -21.46 17.47
CA TRP A 86 -18.50 -21.20 16.07
C TRP A 86 -18.13 -22.46 15.26
N ARG A 87 -17.75 -23.57 15.93
CA ARG A 87 -17.39 -24.83 15.24
C ARG A 87 -18.60 -25.73 14.93
N ARG A 88 -19.75 -25.56 15.58
CA ARG A 88 -20.92 -26.43 15.32
C ARG A 88 -21.65 -26.07 14.04
N GLU A 89 -21.65 -24.81 13.65
CA GLU A 89 -22.44 -24.32 12.51
C GLU A 89 -21.85 -24.68 11.12
N THR A 90 -20.64 -25.26 11.08
CA THR A 90 -19.96 -25.63 9.82
C THR A 90 -19.88 -27.14 9.56
N THR A 91 -20.45 -27.99 10.43
CA THR A 91 -20.24 -29.46 10.36
C THR A 91 -21.47 -30.27 9.94
N GLU A 92 -22.67 -29.69 9.76
CA GLU A 92 -23.90 -30.46 9.48
C GLU A 92 -24.33 -30.55 8.00
N ARG A 93 -23.43 -30.30 7.05
CA ARG A 93 -23.80 -30.33 5.63
C ARG A 93 -22.74 -30.96 4.73
N ASP A 94 -22.38 -32.22 4.98
CA ASP A 94 -21.96 -33.15 3.92
C ASP A 94 -21.71 -34.55 4.48
N GLN A 95 -22.68 -35.45 4.34
CA GLN A 95 -22.46 -36.89 4.37
C GLN A 95 -23.33 -37.55 3.30
N SER A 96 -22.77 -37.64 2.10
CA SER A 96 -23.13 -38.66 1.11
C SER A 96 -21.88 -38.94 0.29
N GLU A 97 -21.19 -40.04 0.59
CA GLU A 97 -20.12 -40.58 -0.26
C GLU A 97 -20.72 -41.14 -1.55
N PRO A 98 -20.00 -40.99 -2.69
CA PRO A 98 -20.14 -41.95 -3.77
C PRO A 98 -18.81 -42.60 -4.17
N ASP A 99 -19.02 -43.81 -4.67
CA ASP A 99 -18.10 -44.83 -5.16
C ASP A 99 -17.01 -44.36 -6.13
N VAL A 100 -15.89 -45.07 -6.04
CA VAL A 100 -14.68 -44.92 -6.84
C VAL A 100 -14.95 -45.35 -8.28
N ASP A 101 -15.05 -44.39 -9.20
CA ASP A 101 -15.11 -44.65 -10.63
C ASP A 101 -13.95 -44.00 -11.41
N THR A 102 -13.42 -44.78 -12.35
CA THR A 102 -12.13 -44.57 -13.01
C THR A 102 -12.28 -43.52 -14.11
N THR A 103 -11.93 -42.26 -13.83
CA THR A 103 -12.21 -41.14 -14.75
C THR A 103 -11.19 -41.06 -15.90
N PRO A 104 -11.61 -40.94 -17.16
CA PRO A 104 -10.72 -40.78 -18.30
C PRO A 104 -10.02 -39.42 -18.29
N ARG A 105 -8.79 -39.42 -18.78
CA ARG A 105 -7.86 -38.30 -18.92
C ARG A 105 -8.50 -37.19 -19.78
N GLN A 106 -9.20 -36.23 -19.16
CA GLN A 106 -9.74 -35.05 -19.84
C GLN A 106 -8.58 -34.15 -20.31
N SER A 107 -8.36 -34.14 -21.62
CA SER A 107 -7.57 -33.13 -22.30
C SER A 107 -8.27 -31.78 -22.15
N PHE A 108 -7.72 -30.90 -21.30
CA PHE A 108 -8.16 -29.51 -21.23
C PHE A 108 -7.86 -28.83 -22.56
N ALA A 109 -8.87 -28.70 -23.41
CA ALA A 109 -8.80 -27.79 -24.55
C ALA A 109 -8.51 -26.39 -23.97
N ALA A 110 -7.44 -25.75 -24.46
CA ALA A 110 -7.04 -24.41 -24.07
C ALA A 110 -8.09 -23.39 -24.53
N GLY A 111 -9.23 -23.35 -23.84
CA GLY A 111 -10.25 -22.34 -24.03
C GLY A 111 -9.67 -21.00 -23.63
N SER A 112 -9.62 -20.06 -24.58
CA SER A 112 -9.31 -18.66 -24.28
C SER A 112 -10.37 -18.14 -23.32
N ALA A 113 -10.01 -17.97 -22.05
CA ALA A 113 -10.92 -17.44 -21.05
C ALA A 113 -11.11 -15.95 -21.32
N THR A 114 -12.28 -15.58 -21.85
CA THR A 114 -12.65 -14.18 -22.05
C THR A 114 -12.88 -13.52 -20.70
N VAL A 115 -12.02 -12.56 -20.33
CA VAL A 115 -12.21 -11.74 -19.12
C VAL A 115 -13.05 -10.52 -19.48
N SER A 116 -14.22 -10.37 -18.83
CA SER A 116 -15.07 -9.19 -18.98
C SER A 116 -14.86 -8.26 -17.79
N PHE A 117 -14.62 -6.97 -18.07
CA PHE A 117 -14.48 -5.93 -17.06
C PHE A 117 -15.72 -5.04 -17.01
N GLN A 118 -16.08 -4.59 -15.81
CA GLN A 118 -17.16 -3.63 -15.64
C GLN A 118 -16.73 -2.26 -16.19
N ARG A 119 -17.60 -1.60 -16.95
CA ARG A 119 -17.32 -0.25 -17.46
C ARG A 119 -17.14 0.78 -16.34
N ARG A 120 -17.83 0.57 -15.22
CA ARG A 120 -17.76 1.43 -14.02
C ARG A 120 -17.53 0.56 -12.80
N LEU A 121 -16.74 1.04 -11.85
CA LEU A 121 -16.56 0.38 -10.57
C LEU A 121 -17.82 0.59 -9.72
N ALA A 122 -18.38 -0.50 -9.21
CA ALA A 122 -19.55 -0.42 -8.34
C ALA A 122 -19.15 0.13 -6.96
N ARG A 123 -19.77 1.23 -6.55
CA ARG A 123 -19.67 1.73 -5.17
C ARG A 123 -20.66 0.95 -4.28
N PRO A 124 -20.33 0.69 -3.00
CA PRO A 124 -21.31 0.18 -2.03
C PRO A 124 -22.52 1.10 -1.96
N ARG A 125 -23.73 0.56 -2.05
CA ARG A 125 -24.98 1.36 -2.04
C ARG A 125 -25.23 2.03 -0.69
N ASP A 126 -24.93 1.30 0.38
CA ASP A 126 -25.11 1.74 1.75
C ASP A 126 -23.72 1.87 2.40
N PRO A 127 -23.12 3.08 2.38
CA PRO A 127 -21.82 3.29 3.03
C PRO A 127 -21.97 3.02 4.52
N LEU A 128 -21.25 2.01 5.01
CA LEU A 128 -21.24 1.69 6.43
C LEU A 128 -20.62 2.86 7.19
N ALA A 129 -21.33 3.34 8.21
CA ALA A 129 -20.80 4.31 9.14
C ALA A 129 -19.68 3.66 9.97
N VAL A 130 -18.59 4.40 10.18
CA VAL A 130 -17.55 4.00 11.12
C VAL A 130 -18.12 4.12 12.55
N PRO A 131 -18.02 3.07 13.38
CA PRO A 131 -18.51 3.10 14.76
C PRO A 131 -17.65 4.04 15.63
N LEU A 132 -18.10 5.29 15.75
CA LEU A 132 -17.37 6.35 16.45
C LEU A 132 -17.20 6.05 17.95
N ASP A 133 -18.14 5.33 18.54
CA ASP A 133 -18.11 4.85 19.93
C ASP A 133 -16.89 3.94 20.19
N ILE A 134 -16.62 2.99 19.29
CA ILE A 134 -15.45 2.10 19.38
C ILE A 134 -14.16 2.92 19.21
N LEU A 135 -14.18 3.90 18.32
CA LEU A 135 -13.03 4.76 18.05
C LEU A 135 -12.68 5.63 19.27
N VAL A 136 -13.68 6.29 19.87
CA VAL A 136 -13.53 7.12 21.08
C VAL A 136 -13.14 6.27 22.29
N HIS A 137 -13.68 5.05 22.42
CA HIS A 137 -13.29 4.15 23.51
C HIS A 137 -11.79 3.81 23.47
N ARG A 138 -11.21 3.62 22.28
CA ARG A 138 -9.78 3.31 22.11
C ARG A 138 -8.90 4.55 22.13
N HIS A 139 -9.44 5.71 21.76
CA HIS A 139 -8.75 6.99 21.75
C HIS A 139 -9.56 8.04 22.52
N PRO A 140 -9.52 8.03 23.87
CA PRO A 140 -10.38 8.87 24.71
C PRO A 140 -10.24 10.37 24.44
N HIS A 141 -9.08 10.83 23.97
CA HIS A 141 -8.84 12.23 23.61
C HIS A 141 -9.65 12.70 22.40
N TRP A 142 -10.34 11.81 21.68
CA TRP A 142 -11.29 12.15 20.62
C TRP A 142 -12.73 12.28 21.11
N GLN A 143 -12.98 12.16 22.40
CA GLN A 143 -14.31 12.34 22.96
C GLN A 143 -14.89 13.72 22.57
N GLY A 144 -16.08 13.73 21.99
CA GLY A 144 -16.76 14.94 21.51
C GLY A 144 -16.36 15.42 20.11
N LEU A 145 -15.35 14.80 19.48
CA LEU A 145 -14.98 15.12 18.10
C LEU A 145 -15.87 14.37 17.10
N SER A 146 -16.18 15.03 15.98
CA SER A 146 -16.86 14.38 14.86
C SER A 146 -15.86 13.55 14.03
N LEU A 147 -16.34 12.50 13.35
CA LEU A 147 -15.48 11.70 12.46
C LEU A 147 -14.74 12.53 11.40
N PRO A 148 -15.36 13.55 10.75
CA PRO A 148 -14.63 14.45 9.86
C PRO A 148 -13.50 15.21 10.55
N ALA A 149 -13.69 15.68 11.78
CA ALA A 149 -12.64 16.37 12.54
C ALA A 149 -11.48 15.42 12.89
N ILE A 150 -11.78 14.18 13.28
CA ILE A 150 -10.76 13.15 13.52
C ILE A 150 -9.98 12.84 12.24
N LYS A 151 -10.66 12.63 11.11
CA LYS A 151 -10.00 12.41 9.81
C LYS A 151 -9.14 13.59 9.39
N HIS A 152 -9.60 14.82 9.64
CA HIS A 152 -8.81 16.03 9.38
C HIS A 152 -7.53 16.07 10.22
N ALA A 153 -7.61 15.80 11.53
CA ALA A 153 -6.44 15.72 12.41
C ALA A 153 -5.46 14.61 11.97
N LEU A 154 -5.99 13.44 11.59
CA LEU A 154 -5.17 12.33 11.09
C LEU A 154 -4.48 12.67 9.76
N ARG A 155 -5.14 13.39 8.85
CA ARG A 155 -4.53 13.86 7.60
C ARG A 155 -3.38 14.83 7.86
N ALA A 156 -3.55 15.75 8.81
CA ALA A 156 -2.50 16.70 9.18
C ALA A 156 -1.24 15.98 9.73
N ARG A 157 -1.42 14.90 10.50
CA ARG A 157 -0.32 14.06 11.02
C ARG A 157 0.15 12.96 10.06
N GLY A 158 -0.55 12.79 8.95
CA GLY A 158 -0.38 11.71 7.99
C GLY A 158 1.08 11.47 7.55
N PRO A 159 1.81 12.51 7.10
CA PRO A 159 3.20 12.36 6.69
C PRO A 159 4.14 11.86 7.79
N ALA A 160 3.99 12.35 9.03
CA ALA A 160 4.81 11.93 10.16
C ALA A 160 4.54 10.46 10.53
N LEU A 161 3.26 10.07 10.59
CA LEU A 161 2.86 8.70 10.83
C LEU A 161 3.34 7.75 9.72
N ALA A 162 3.27 8.17 8.45
CA ALA A 162 3.78 7.40 7.33
C ALA A 162 5.30 7.21 7.41
N HIS A 163 6.04 8.26 7.77
CA HIS A 163 7.48 8.20 7.97
C HIS A 163 7.85 7.14 9.03
N ALA A 164 7.10 7.08 10.15
CA ALA A 164 7.28 6.04 11.16
C ALA A 164 7.02 4.62 10.64
N LEU A 165 6.04 4.43 9.75
CA LEU A 165 5.84 3.13 9.08
C LEU A 165 7.05 2.73 8.25
N HIS A 166 7.60 3.67 7.47
CA HIS A 166 8.77 3.46 6.61
C HIS A 166 10.05 3.19 7.41
N ALA A 167 10.19 3.76 8.61
CA ALA A 167 11.33 3.55 9.50
C ALA A 167 11.21 2.25 10.32
N THR A 168 10.00 1.71 10.48
CA THR A 168 9.77 0.49 11.25
C THR A 168 10.31 -0.74 10.54
N ARG A 169 11.06 -1.58 11.27
CA ARG A 169 11.61 -2.84 10.77
C ARG A 169 11.13 -3.98 11.65
N ALA A 170 10.46 -4.96 11.04
CA ALA A 170 10.08 -6.18 11.74
C ALA A 170 11.25 -7.17 11.77
N SER A 171 11.36 -7.94 12.84
CA SER A 171 12.32 -9.03 12.93
C SER A 171 11.97 -10.16 11.95
N PRO A 172 12.96 -10.86 11.35
CA PRO A 172 12.70 -11.99 10.47
C PRO A 172 11.93 -13.12 11.16
N ILE A 173 10.94 -13.68 10.47
CA ILE A 173 10.08 -14.75 11.01
C ILE A 173 9.92 -15.93 10.05
N SER A 174 9.85 -17.13 10.62
CA SER A 174 9.63 -18.39 9.89
C SER A 174 8.17 -18.85 9.89
N ALA A 175 7.37 -18.35 10.83
CA ALA A 175 5.94 -18.59 10.95
C ALA A 175 5.27 -17.30 11.43
N LEU A 176 3.99 -17.12 11.12
CA LEU A 176 3.26 -15.91 11.49
C LEU A 176 2.96 -15.90 13.00
N PRO A 177 3.61 -15.06 13.82
CA PRO A 177 3.33 -14.99 15.25
C PRO A 177 2.13 -14.07 15.51
N THR A 178 1.61 -14.11 16.74
CA THR A 178 0.61 -13.13 17.21
C THR A 178 1.22 -11.81 17.68
N ILE A 179 2.53 -11.81 17.97
CA ILE A 179 3.31 -10.65 18.42
C ILE A 179 4.65 -10.71 17.68
N LEU A 180 5.10 -9.57 17.16
CA LEU A 180 6.31 -9.47 16.36
C LEU A 180 7.25 -8.40 16.94
N ASP A 181 8.52 -8.77 17.12
CA ASP A 181 9.57 -7.84 17.55
C ASP A 181 9.83 -6.81 16.43
N ALA A 182 9.85 -5.53 16.79
CA ALA A 182 10.05 -4.38 15.90
C ALA A 182 11.23 -3.51 16.37
N LEU A 183 11.95 -2.96 15.40
CA LEU A 183 12.96 -1.91 15.59
C LEU A 183 12.41 -0.62 15.00
N ILE A 184 12.39 0.43 15.81
CA ILE A 184 11.80 1.73 15.46
C ILE A 184 12.75 2.82 15.93
N SER A 185 13.01 3.83 15.11
CA SER A 185 13.91 4.92 15.49
C SER A 185 13.37 5.72 16.69
N GLU A 186 14.25 6.10 17.62
CA GLU A 186 13.90 6.82 18.85
C GLU A 186 13.21 8.17 18.58
N ASP A 187 13.59 8.85 17.50
CA ASP A 187 13.00 10.13 17.06
C ASP A 187 11.53 9.99 16.62
N LEU A 188 11.06 8.76 16.40
CA LEU A 188 9.70 8.45 15.93
C LEU A 188 8.83 7.84 17.02
N ARG A 189 9.25 7.93 18.30
CA ARG A 189 8.50 7.36 19.44
C ARG A 189 7.05 7.87 19.51
N ALA A 190 6.82 9.15 19.21
CA ALA A 190 5.48 9.76 19.28
C ALA A 190 4.53 9.30 18.16
N ASP A 191 5.09 8.78 17.06
CA ASP A 191 4.38 8.33 15.86
C ASP A 191 4.58 6.82 15.64
N MET A 192 4.85 6.06 16.70
CA MET A 192 5.14 4.65 16.61
C MET A 192 3.92 3.85 16.11
N PRO A 193 4.08 2.91 15.15
CA PRO A 193 3.00 2.02 14.77
C PRO A 193 2.51 1.19 15.96
N SER A 194 1.19 1.03 16.00
CA SER A 194 0.50 0.29 17.03
C SER A 194 0.46 -1.23 16.80
N HIS A 195 0.47 -1.65 15.52
CA HIS A 195 0.24 -3.02 15.08
C HIS A 195 1.06 -3.35 13.83
N PHE A 196 1.15 -4.63 13.52
CA PHE A 196 1.44 -5.12 12.16
C PHE A 196 0.19 -5.74 11.54
N PHE A 197 -0.12 -5.42 10.29
CA PHE A 197 -1.03 -6.22 9.48
C PHE A 197 -0.29 -7.35 8.78
N ALA A 198 -0.81 -8.56 8.92
CA ALA A 198 -0.39 -9.71 8.14
C ALA A 198 -1.38 -9.93 7.00
N VAL A 199 -1.06 -9.37 5.83
CA VAL A 199 -1.97 -9.29 4.70
C VAL A 199 -1.82 -10.53 3.82
N TYR A 200 -2.96 -11.17 3.51
CA TYR A 200 -2.99 -12.40 2.71
C TYR A 200 -4.26 -12.52 1.88
N SER A 201 -4.24 -13.38 0.84
CA SER A 201 -5.40 -13.66 -0.01
C SER A 201 -6.10 -14.96 0.39
N LYS A 202 -7.42 -15.03 0.15
CA LYS A 202 -8.22 -16.26 0.31
C LYS A 202 -7.93 -17.33 -0.74
N THR A 203 -7.05 -17.10 -1.71
CA THR A 203 -6.85 -17.93 -2.93
C THR A 203 -7.24 -19.38 -2.70
N SER A 204 -8.26 -19.81 -3.46
CA SER A 204 -8.97 -21.08 -3.34
C SER A 204 -8.00 -22.20 -2.95
N GLN A 205 -8.23 -22.77 -1.77
CA GLN A 205 -7.53 -23.94 -1.24
C GLN A 205 -7.88 -25.21 -2.04
N SER A 206 -7.94 -25.12 -3.38
CA SER A 206 -8.30 -26.24 -4.25
C SER A 206 -7.29 -27.39 -4.19
N ARG A 207 -6.16 -27.22 -3.49
CA ARG A 207 -5.32 -28.34 -3.03
C ARG A 207 -5.07 -28.26 -1.52
N PRO A 208 -5.78 -29.06 -0.70
CA PRO A 208 -5.71 -29.01 0.76
C PRO A 208 -4.38 -29.50 1.35
N THR A 209 -3.47 -30.07 0.56
CA THR A 209 -2.35 -30.83 1.12
C THR A 209 -1.06 -30.09 1.38
N GLN A 210 -0.78 -28.89 0.82
CA GLN A 210 0.54 -28.25 1.05
C GLN A 210 0.75 -26.81 0.55
N ALA A 211 -0.28 -26.10 0.10
CA ALA A 211 -0.05 -24.81 -0.56
C ALA A 211 0.50 -23.78 0.44
N ARG A 212 1.77 -23.40 0.24
CA ARG A 212 2.40 -22.31 0.98
C ARG A 212 1.63 -21.03 0.71
N ARG A 213 1.23 -20.31 1.76
CA ARG A 213 0.55 -19.01 1.60
C ARG A 213 1.55 -17.89 1.77
N THR A 214 1.63 -17.04 0.76
CA THR A 214 2.37 -15.78 0.84
C THR A 214 1.64 -14.81 1.76
N VAL A 215 2.35 -14.30 2.77
CA VAL A 215 1.88 -13.27 3.70
C VAL A 215 2.84 -12.10 3.67
N THR A 216 2.30 -10.89 3.57
CA THR A 216 3.08 -9.66 3.61
C THR A 216 2.80 -8.90 4.91
N ILE A 217 3.85 -8.47 5.60
CA ILE A 217 3.75 -7.73 6.87
C ILE A 217 3.84 -6.22 6.62
N PHE A 218 2.89 -5.46 7.16
CA PHE A 218 2.84 -3.99 7.08
C PHE A 218 2.66 -3.38 8.47
N PRO A 219 3.52 -2.45 8.94
CA PRO A 219 3.27 -1.71 10.18
C PRO A 219 2.04 -0.80 9.99
N ALA A 220 1.28 -0.54 11.06
CA ALA A 220 0.06 0.28 10.99
C ALA A 220 -0.31 0.97 12.32
N HIS A 221 -0.94 2.13 12.18
CA HIS A 221 -1.67 2.84 13.25
C HIS A 221 -3.14 2.44 13.20
N ASP A 222 -3.61 1.91 14.32
CA ASP A 222 -5.00 1.50 14.48
C ASP A 222 -5.97 2.67 14.33
N ALA A 223 -5.61 3.83 14.87
CA ALA A 223 -6.26 5.12 14.71
C ALA A 223 -6.65 5.41 13.26
N VAL A 224 -5.71 5.29 12.32
CA VAL A 224 -5.94 5.55 10.89
C VAL A 224 -6.92 4.53 10.33
N PHE A 225 -6.65 3.25 10.53
CA PHE A 225 -7.47 2.21 9.91
C PHE A 225 -8.88 2.13 10.48
N GLN A 226 -9.08 2.31 11.79
CA GLN A 226 -10.42 2.36 12.38
C GLN A 226 -11.19 3.60 11.95
N ALA A 227 -10.53 4.75 11.73
CA ALA A 227 -11.21 5.96 11.26
C ALA A 227 -11.66 5.88 9.79
N TYR A 228 -11.00 5.07 8.96
CA TYR A 228 -11.29 4.97 7.52
C TYR A 228 -11.99 3.67 7.08
N CYS A 229 -11.85 2.56 7.82
CA CYS A 229 -12.32 1.24 7.41
C CYS A 229 -13.50 0.77 8.28
N ALA A 230 -14.74 0.96 7.82
CA ALA A 230 -15.94 0.62 8.60
C ALA A 230 -16.16 -0.90 8.81
N LYS A 231 -15.53 -1.76 7.99
CA LYS A 231 -15.64 -3.23 8.12
C LYS A 231 -14.44 -3.87 8.81
N LEU A 232 -13.51 -3.07 9.31
CA LEU A 232 -12.36 -3.61 10.01
C LEU A 232 -12.80 -4.12 11.39
N ALA A 233 -12.41 -5.35 11.72
CA ALA A 233 -12.67 -5.89 13.06
C ALA A 233 -11.95 -5.04 14.13
N PRO A 234 -12.48 -4.97 15.36
CA PRO A 234 -11.76 -4.39 16.48
C PRO A 234 -10.37 -5.03 16.61
N MET A 235 -9.34 -4.18 16.66
CA MET A 235 -7.97 -4.63 16.80
C MET A 235 -7.66 -4.97 18.27
N PRO A 236 -6.73 -5.92 18.53
CA PRO A 236 -6.26 -6.18 19.88
C PRO A 236 -5.71 -4.89 20.52
N PRO A 237 -5.59 -4.82 21.85
CA PRO A 237 -4.96 -3.67 22.49
C PRO A 237 -3.56 -3.41 21.90
N ALA A 238 -3.28 -2.15 21.56
CA ALA A 238 -1.97 -1.74 21.09
C ALA A 238 -0.91 -2.04 22.16
N ALA A 239 0.34 -2.27 21.72
CA ALA A 239 1.45 -2.32 22.66
C ALA A 239 1.57 -0.99 23.41
N ALA A 240 1.88 -1.04 24.71
CA ALA A 240 2.18 0.16 25.46
C ALA A 240 3.34 0.90 24.78
N ILE A 241 3.21 2.22 24.64
CA ILE A 241 4.29 3.05 24.10
C ILE A 241 5.49 2.89 25.05
N PRO A 242 6.67 2.53 24.53
CA PRO A 242 7.86 2.42 25.35
C PRO A 242 8.16 3.76 26.03
N GLY A 243 8.30 3.73 27.35
CA GLY A 243 8.66 4.92 28.14
C GLY A 243 10.09 5.41 27.86
N PRO A 244 10.48 6.59 28.36
CA PRO A 244 11.81 7.16 28.17
C PRO A 244 12.94 6.26 28.66
N ASP A 245 12.67 5.43 29.67
CA ASP A 245 13.64 4.49 30.25
C ASP A 245 13.79 3.18 29.45
N THR A 246 13.09 3.05 28.32
CA THR A 246 13.20 1.84 27.49
C THR A 246 14.62 1.75 26.94
N PRO A 247 15.33 0.62 27.16
CA PRO A 247 16.69 0.48 26.66
C PRO A 247 16.70 0.57 25.14
N LEU A 248 17.58 1.43 24.63
CA LEU A 248 17.87 1.50 23.21
C LEU A 248 18.47 0.17 22.73
N ALA A 249 18.24 -0.14 21.46
CA ALA A 249 18.85 -1.25 20.75
C ALA A 249 20.37 -1.09 20.70
N ALA A 250 21.06 -2.13 20.22
CA ALA A 250 22.53 -2.14 20.16
C ALA A 250 23.14 -1.00 19.32
N ASP A 251 22.36 -0.38 18.44
CA ASP A 251 22.77 0.79 17.64
C ASP A 251 22.69 2.13 18.39
N GLY A 252 22.08 2.14 19.59
CA GLY A 252 21.87 3.34 20.40
C GLY A 252 20.96 4.38 19.76
N ARG A 253 20.17 4.01 18.74
CA ARG A 253 19.27 4.93 18.01
C ARG A 253 17.87 4.37 17.79
N SER A 254 17.70 3.06 17.91
CA SER A 254 16.40 2.41 17.79
C SER A 254 15.88 1.90 19.13
N ILE A 255 14.58 1.82 19.24
CA ILE A 255 13.85 1.17 20.32
C ILE A 255 13.50 -0.25 19.85
N GLU A 256 13.85 -1.24 20.68
CA GLU A 256 13.32 -2.60 20.54
C GLU A 256 11.95 -2.68 21.23
N THR A 257 10.90 -2.92 20.45
CA THR A 257 9.53 -3.08 20.97
C THR A 257 8.88 -4.32 20.37
N THR A 258 7.69 -4.68 20.86
CA THR A 258 6.90 -5.78 20.31
C THR A 258 5.51 -5.29 19.94
N LEU A 259 5.08 -5.55 18.71
CA LEU A 259 3.77 -5.12 18.22
C LEU A 259 2.87 -6.33 17.94
N PRO A 260 1.58 -6.25 18.29
CA PRO A 260 0.60 -7.28 17.92
C PRO A 260 0.46 -7.41 16.40
N VAL A 261 0.29 -8.63 15.92
CA VAL A 261 0.08 -8.97 14.52
C VAL A 261 -1.39 -9.26 14.28
N VAL A 262 -2.01 -8.52 13.35
CA VAL A 262 -3.42 -8.61 12.99
C VAL A 262 -3.54 -9.24 11.60
N PRO A 263 -4.08 -10.46 11.48
CA PRO A 263 -4.31 -11.09 10.19
C PRO A 263 -5.36 -10.31 9.38
N LEU A 264 -5.02 -9.90 8.17
CA LEU A 264 -5.91 -9.14 7.29
C LEU A 264 -6.09 -9.85 5.95
N CYS A 265 -7.28 -10.40 5.75
CA CYS A 265 -7.60 -11.14 4.54
C CYS A 265 -8.17 -10.21 3.47
N LEU A 266 -7.46 -10.04 2.35
CA LEU A 266 -7.87 -9.15 1.26
C LEU A 266 -8.00 -9.86 -0.09
N PRO A 267 -8.89 -9.41 -0.98
CA PRO A 267 -8.96 -9.92 -2.35
C PRO A 267 -7.64 -9.78 -3.09
N SER A 268 -6.97 -8.64 -2.95
CA SER A 268 -5.71 -8.32 -3.62
C SER A 268 -4.66 -7.82 -2.61
N PRO A 269 -3.90 -8.71 -1.95
CA PRO A 269 -2.85 -8.31 -1.02
C PRO A 269 -1.80 -7.37 -1.62
N ARG A 270 -1.49 -7.57 -2.91
CA ARG A 270 -0.49 -6.78 -3.65
C ARG A 270 -0.84 -5.29 -3.72
N THR A 271 -2.12 -4.94 -3.68
CA THR A 271 -2.56 -3.53 -3.78
C THR A 271 -2.78 -2.88 -2.41
N PHE A 272 -2.44 -3.58 -1.31
CA PHE A 272 -2.61 -3.03 0.02
C PHE A 272 -1.61 -1.90 0.33
N GLY A 273 -0.36 -1.99 -0.14
CA GLY A 273 0.65 -0.94 0.06
C GLY A 273 0.19 0.41 -0.52
N LEU A 274 -0.39 0.40 -1.72
CA LEU A 274 -0.99 1.58 -2.35
C LEU A 274 -2.14 2.17 -1.53
N LEU A 275 -3.03 1.30 -1.05
CA LEU A 275 -4.16 1.72 -0.21
C LEU A 275 -3.67 2.34 1.10
N GLN A 276 -2.71 1.68 1.76
CA GLN A 276 -2.10 2.18 2.97
C GLN A 276 -1.47 3.54 2.71
N HIS A 277 -0.67 3.70 1.66
CA HIS A 277 -0.05 4.99 1.33
C HIS A 277 -1.10 6.11 1.18
N TYR A 278 -2.20 5.85 0.46
CA TYR A 278 -3.29 6.81 0.32
C TYR A 278 -3.94 7.17 1.66
N LEU A 279 -4.21 6.19 2.53
CA LEU A 279 -4.88 6.46 3.82
C LEU A 279 -4.08 7.38 4.75
N TYR A 280 -2.75 7.41 4.61
CA TYR A 280 -1.89 8.30 5.39
C TYR A 280 -1.71 9.67 4.74
N HIS A 281 -1.50 9.73 3.41
CA HIS A 281 -1.18 10.99 2.75
C HIS A 281 -2.42 11.73 2.24
N ASN A 282 -3.53 11.01 2.02
CA ASN A 282 -4.73 11.50 1.37
C ASN A 282 -4.43 12.19 0.03
N ASP A 283 -3.44 11.65 -0.71
CA ASP A 283 -2.90 12.20 -1.94
C ASP A 283 -3.39 11.36 -3.14
N PRO A 284 -4.40 11.83 -3.89
CA PRO A 284 -4.88 11.14 -5.07
C PRO A 284 -3.88 11.16 -6.24
N ASP A 285 -2.97 12.13 -6.29
CA ASP A 285 -2.02 12.29 -7.39
C ASP A 285 -0.90 11.25 -7.27
N ALA A 286 -0.36 11.05 -6.07
CA ALA A 286 0.58 9.96 -5.77
C ALA A 286 -0.04 8.58 -6.05
N LEU A 287 -1.34 8.41 -5.74
CA LEU A 287 -2.08 7.20 -6.08
C LEU A 287 -2.22 7.03 -7.60
N GLY A 288 -2.55 8.09 -8.33
CA GLY A 288 -2.65 8.09 -9.79
C GLY A 288 -1.33 7.75 -10.47
N ALA A 289 -0.23 8.31 -9.98
CA ALA A 289 1.12 8.02 -10.44
C ALA A 289 1.52 6.54 -10.27
N SER A 290 0.94 5.87 -9.28
CA SER A 290 1.14 4.44 -9.03
C SER A 290 0.21 3.54 -9.86
N LEU A 291 -1.02 4.00 -10.15
CA LEU A 291 -2.04 3.21 -10.86
C LEU A 291 -1.98 3.35 -12.38
N LEU A 292 -1.55 4.49 -12.91
CA LEU A 292 -1.45 4.72 -14.34
C LEU A 292 -0.03 4.41 -14.85
N PRO A 293 0.11 3.79 -16.04
CA PRO A 293 1.41 3.59 -16.67
C PRO A 293 1.95 4.94 -17.18
N ALA A 294 2.69 5.63 -16.31
CA ALA A 294 3.28 6.97 -16.47
C ALA A 294 2.28 8.11 -16.70
N LEU A 295 2.18 9.04 -15.73
CA LEU A 295 1.53 10.33 -15.95
C LEU A 295 2.44 11.24 -16.78
N PRO A 296 1.95 11.92 -17.82
CA PRO A 296 2.66 13.07 -18.36
C PRO A 296 2.86 14.11 -17.26
N ALA A 297 4.07 14.63 -17.12
CA ALA A 297 4.38 15.73 -16.19
C ALA A 297 3.57 17.01 -16.47
N THR A 298 2.93 17.09 -17.63
CA THR A 298 2.21 18.25 -18.13
C THR A 298 0.75 17.94 -18.44
N ALA A 299 0.10 17.06 -17.66
CA ALA A 299 -1.36 16.91 -17.75
C ALA A 299 -1.98 18.30 -17.51
N SER A 300 -2.32 18.98 -18.61
CA SER A 300 -2.87 20.32 -18.59
C SER A 300 -4.13 20.29 -17.73
N GLU A 301 -4.28 21.26 -16.82
CA GLU A 301 -5.49 21.48 -16.04
C GLU A 301 -6.63 21.93 -16.99
N SER A 302 -7.03 21.06 -17.91
CA SER A 302 -8.18 21.31 -18.75
C SER A 302 -9.42 21.28 -17.86
N ALA A 303 -10.26 22.30 -17.92
CA ALA A 303 -11.51 22.34 -17.17
C ALA A 303 -12.48 21.19 -17.53
N ASP A 304 -12.32 20.59 -18.72
CA ASP A 304 -13.14 19.44 -19.15
C ASP A 304 -12.50 18.09 -18.80
N ARG A 305 -13.02 17.46 -17.74
CA ARG A 305 -12.63 16.12 -17.29
C ARG A 305 -12.75 15.05 -18.39
N ALA A 306 -13.73 15.15 -19.28
CA ALA A 306 -13.92 14.16 -20.34
C ALA A 306 -12.79 14.23 -21.39
N GLN A 307 -12.34 15.46 -21.69
CA GLN A 307 -11.20 15.70 -22.57
C GLN A 307 -9.91 15.20 -21.92
N THR A 308 -9.67 15.47 -20.64
CA THR A 308 -8.50 14.94 -19.91
C THR A 308 -8.43 13.41 -19.96
N ILE A 309 -9.57 12.72 -19.74
CA ILE A 309 -9.63 11.25 -19.81
C ILE A 309 -9.25 10.76 -21.21
N ARG A 310 -9.74 11.44 -22.25
CA ARG A 310 -9.45 11.07 -23.65
C ARG A 310 -7.98 11.24 -23.97
N ASP A 311 -7.39 12.38 -23.60
CA ASP A 311 -6.00 12.71 -23.91
C ASP A 311 -5.03 11.77 -23.19
N LEU A 312 -5.24 11.53 -21.88
CA LEU A 312 -4.45 10.56 -21.12
C LEU A 312 -4.60 9.14 -21.68
N ALA A 313 -5.82 8.73 -22.05
CA ALA A 313 -6.05 7.41 -22.61
C ALA A 313 -5.35 7.21 -23.95
N GLN A 314 -5.37 8.22 -24.83
CA GLN A 314 -4.66 8.20 -26.10
C GLN A 314 -3.15 8.09 -25.89
N GLN A 315 -2.59 8.90 -24.97
CA GLN A 315 -1.18 8.85 -24.66
C GLN A 315 -0.74 7.49 -24.11
N ILE A 316 -1.51 6.92 -23.17
CA ILE A 316 -1.22 5.61 -22.60
C ILE A 316 -1.30 4.53 -23.68
N ALA A 317 -2.33 4.55 -24.53
CA ALA A 317 -2.52 3.58 -25.60
C ALA A 317 -1.43 3.66 -26.69
N ALA A 318 -0.93 4.87 -26.99
CA ALA A 318 0.18 5.08 -27.92
C ALA A 318 1.52 4.61 -27.35
N THR A 319 1.70 4.73 -26.03
CA THR A 319 2.98 4.42 -25.35
C THR A 319 3.09 2.95 -24.93
N HIS A 320 1.97 2.34 -24.56
CA HIS A 320 1.95 1.02 -23.92
C HIS A 320 1.06 0.02 -24.67
N GLY A 321 1.56 -1.21 -24.80
CA GLY A 321 0.75 -2.30 -25.35
C GLY A 321 -0.40 -2.74 -24.43
N PRO A 322 -1.43 -3.42 -24.98
CA PRO A 322 -2.62 -3.82 -24.24
C PRO A 322 -2.32 -4.71 -23.03
N ALA A 323 -1.30 -5.57 -23.12
CA ALA A 323 -0.88 -6.41 -21.99
C ALA A 323 -0.45 -5.57 -20.77
N LYS A 324 0.34 -4.51 -20.99
CA LYS A 324 0.79 -3.63 -19.91
C LYS A 324 -0.37 -2.83 -19.31
N ILE A 325 -1.23 -2.28 -20.16
CA ILE A 325 -2.43 -1.55 -19.71
C ILE A 325 -3.33 -2.49 -18.88
N ASN A 326 -3.49 -3.74 -19.30
CA ASN A 326 -4.26 -4.73 -18.57
C ASN A 326 -3.68 -5.05 -17.18
N GLU A 327 -2.36 -5.04 -17.00
CA GLU A 327 -1.75 -5.16 -15.65
C GLU A 327 -2.23 -4.04 -14.72
N HIS A 328 -2.26 -2.80 -15.21
CA HIS A 328 -2.71 -1.63 -14.45
C HIS A 328 -4.22 -1.67 -14.19
N VAL A 329 -5.03 -2.14 -15.16
CA VAL A 329 -6.47 -2.40 -14.95
C VAL A 329 -6.68 -3.40 -13.81
N LEU A 330 -5.95 -4.52 -13.80
CA LEU A 330 -6.03 -5.52 -12.74
C LEU A 330 -5.59 -4.96 -11.38
N GLN A 331 -4.58 -4.09 -11.34
CA GLN A 331 -4.14 -3.40 -10.13
C GLN A 331 -5.21 -2.45 -9.59
N ALA A 332 -5.81 -1.60 -10.43
CA ALA A 332 -6.90 -0.71 -10.05
C ALA A 332 -8.13 -1.49 -9.55
N HIS A 333 -8.48 -2.59 -10.22
CA HIS A 333 -9.55 -3.50 -9.77
C HIS A 333 -9.23 -4.16 -8.43
N GLY A 334 -7.99 -4.58 -8.21
CA GLY A 334 -7.53 -5.13 -6.93
C GLY A 334 -7.66 -4.12 -5.79
N LEU A 335 -7.27 -2.86 -6.03
CA LEU A 335 -7.45 -1.76 -5.08
C LEU A 335 -8.92 -1.53 -4.76
N TRP A 336 -9.77 -1.40 -5.79
CA TRP A 336 -11.23 -1.29 -5.63
C TRP A 336 -11.81 -2.41 -4.75
N SER A 337 -11.42 -3.65 -5.03
CA SER A 337 -11.90 -4.83 -4.28
C SER A 337 -11.52 -4.75 -2.80
N ASN A 338 -10.29 -4.30 -2.49
CA ASN A 338 -9.86 -4.11 -1.10
C ASN A 338 -10.66 -3.00 -0.41
N ILE A 339 -10.89 -1.87 -1.08
CA ILE A 339 -11.68 -0.73 -0.55
C ILE A 339 -13.09 -1.18 -0.18
N VAL A 340 -13.74 -1.97 -1.04
CA VAL A 340 -15.09 -2.52 -0.79
C VAL A 340 -15.11 -3.49 0.40
N VAL A 341 -14.10 -4.36 0.51
CA VAL A 341 -13.98 -5.33 1.61
C VAL A 341 -13.71 -4.65 2.94
N LEU A 342 -12.89 -3.59 2.95
CA LEU A 342 -12.59 -2.81 4.16
C LEU A 342 -13.70 -1.81 4.52
N GLY A 343 -14.65 -1.56 3.62
CA GLY A 343 -15.76 -0.64 3.85
C GLY A 343 -15.29 0.81 3.95
N ILE A 344 -14.39 1.23 3.05
CA ILE A 344 -13.86 2.59 3.03
C ILE A 344 -14.85 3.52 2.31
N THR A 345 -15.17 4.64 2.94
CA THR A 345 -16.18 5.63 2.49
C THR A 345 -15.58 6.99 2.15
N ASP A 346 -14.28 7.05 1.88
CA ASP A 346 -13.61 8.31 1.53
C ASP A 346 -13.91 8.75 0.08
N GLU A 347 -14.61 9.87 -0.09
CA GLU A 347 -15.03 10.36 -1.42
C GLU A 347 -13.86 10.80 -2.31
N GLY A 348 -12.75 11.26 -1.72
CA GLY A 348 -11.54 11.61 -2.47
C GLY A 348 -10.96 10.38 -3.15
N LEU A 349 -10.84 9.28 -2.41
CA LEU A 349 -10.35 8.00 -2.91
C LEU A 349 -11.23 7.46 -4.02
N TRP A 350 -12.55 7.44 -3.80
CA TRP A 350 -13.51 6.95 -4.78
C TRP A 350 -13.51 7.78 -6.07
N THR A 351 -13.45 9.10 -5.95
CA THR A 351 -13.42 10.02 -7.10
C THR A 351 -12.15 9.87 -7.93
N ALA A 352 -11.00 9.70 -7.27
CA ALA A 352 -9.72 9.46 -7.91
C ALA A 352 -9.72 8.09 -8.61
N LEU A 353 -10.18 7.03 -7.94
CA LEU A 353 -10.24 5.69 -8.50
C LEU A 353 -11.18 5.60 -9.71
N ASP A 354 -12.33 6.25 -9.67
CA ASP A 354 -13.25 6.33 -10.82
C ASP A 354 -12.62 7.05 -12.02
N PHE A 355 -11.82 8.09 -11.76
CA PHE A 355 -11.05 8.78 -12.80
C PHE A 355 -10.02 7.85 -13.45
N PHE A 356 -9.15 7.24 -12.63
CA PHE A 356 -8.09 6.35 -13.14
C PHE A 356 -8.67 5.13 -13.87
N TRP A 357 -9.77 4.57 -13.36
CA TRP A 357 -10.48 3.47 -14.02
C TRP A 357 -10.99 3.87 -15.41
N ALA A 358 -11.60 5.06 -15.54
CA ALA A 358 -12.09 5.54 -16.82
C ALA A 358 -10.94 5.75 -17.84
N VAL A 359 -9.80 6.28 -17.39
CA VAL A 359 -8.59 6.44 -18.21
C VAL A 359 -8.08 5.07 -18.68
N LEU A 360 -7.87 4.12 -17.76
CA LEU A 360 -7.33 2.80 -18.08
C LEU A 360 -8.23 2.00 -19.02
N MET A 361 -9.54 2.00 -18.78
CA MET A 361 -10.50 1.31 -19.65
C MET A 361 -10.56 1.92 -21.05
N SER A 362 -10.48 3.25 -21.16
CA SER A 362 -10.44 3.95 -22.45
C SER A 362 -9.13 3.66 -23.19
N ALA A 363 -7.99 3.65 -22.48
CA ALA A 363 -6.69 3.32 -23.06
C ALA A 363 -6.66 1.87 -23.57
N LEU A 364 -7.19 0.91 -22.79
CA LEU A 364 -7.26 -0.49 -23.19
C LEU A 364 -8.13 -0.67 -24.44
N TYR A 365 -9.27 0.02 -24.51
CA TYR A 365 -10.12 0.03 -25.70
C TYR A 365 -9.37 0.54 -26.94
N LEU A 366 -8.68 1.69 -26.83
CA LEU A 366 -7.90 2.24 -27.95
C LEU A 366 -6.75 1.31 -28.38
N ALA A 367 -6.02 0.74 -27.42
CA ALA A 367 -4.88 -0.14 -27.70
C ALA A 367 -5.29 -1.48 -28.34
N THR A 368 -6.52 -1.95 -28.10
CA THR A 368 -7.06 -3.17 -28.72
C THR A 368 -7.66 -2.91 -30.10
N LEU A 369 -8.26 -1.74 -30.33
CA LEU A 369 -8.77 -1.34 -31.65
C LEU A 369 -7.66 -1.03 -32.66
N ALA A 370 -6.56 -0.42 -32.21
CA ALA A 370 -5.45 -0.03 -33.08
C ALA A 370 -4.69 -1.22 -33.69
N ARG A 371 -5.06 -2.45 -33.31
CA ARG A 371 -4.58 -3.68 -33.96
C ARG A 371 -5.70 -4.20 -34.86
N PRO A 372 -5.77 -3.75 -36.12
CA PRO A 372 -6.46 -4.56 -37.13
C PRO A 372 -5.84 -5.96 -37.10
N ALA A 373 -6.64 -6.99 -37.38
CA ALA A 373 -6.28 -8.41 -37.25
C ALA A 373 -5.18 -8.88 -38.22
N GLU A 374 -4.08 -8.14 -38.35
CA GLU A 374 -3.07 -8.30 -39.39
C GLU A 374 -2.15 -9.50 -39.21
N HIS A 375 -2.28 -10.30 -38.15
CA HIS A 375 -1.44 -11.51 -37.99
C HIS A 375 -2.16 -12.70 -37.34
N ILE A 376 -3.38 -13.03 -37.80
CA ILE A 376 -3.86 -14.43 -37.78
C ILE A 376 -3.98 -14.90 -39.23
N ILE A 377 -2.88 -14.81 -39.99
CA ILE A 377 -2.64 -15.75 -41.08
C ILE A 377 -1.76 -16.83 -40.47
N LEU A 378 -2.43 -17.86 -39.94
CA LEU A 378 -1.83 -19.18 -39.75
C LEU A 378 -1.29 -19.63 -41.12
N GLY A 379 0.03 -19.70 -41.24
CA GLY A 379 0.71 -20.50 -42.25
C GLY A 379 0.52 -20.08 -43.71
N SER A 380 1.29 -19.09 -44.15
CA SER A 380 1.98 -19.24 -45.43
C SER A 380 3.44 -19.50 -45.13
N SER A 381 3.86 -20.76 -45.30
CA SER A 381 5.25 -21.16 -45.37
C SER A 381 5.93 -20.34 -46.47
N GLN A 382 6.66 -19.28 -46.10
CA GLN A 382 7.54 -18.61 -47.03
C GLN A 382 8.81 -19.46 -47.15
N PRO A 383 9.16 -19.97 -48.34
CA PRO A 383 10.39 -20.74 -48.53
C PRO A 383 11.61 -19.82 -48.33
N GLU A 384 12.57 -20.27 -47.52
CA GLU A 384 13.85 -19.61 -47.35
C GLU A 384 14.55 -19.35 -48.69
N PRO A 385 14.99 -18.10 -48.98
CA PRO A 385 15.98 -17.87 -50.01
C PRO A 385 17.37 -18.14 -49.45
N HIS A 386 18.09 -19.05 -50.12
CA HIS A 386 19.47 -19.43 -49.84
C HIS A 386 20.44 -18.23 -49.74
N PRO A 387 21.53 -18.36 -48.96
CA PRO A 387 22.53 -17.32 -48.79
C PRO A 387 23.44 -17.22 -50.02
N VAL A 388 23.45 -16.05 -50.67
CA VAL A 388 24.49 -15.70 -51.64
C VAL A 388 25.62 -14.99 -50.89
N SER A 389 26.81 -15.55 -51.03
CA SER A 389 28.06 -15.06 -50.45
C SER A 389 28.52 -13.72 -51.02
N ALA A 390 29.48 -13.13 -50.28
CA ALA A 390 30.45 -12.10 -50.67
C ALA A 390 29.96 -10.65 -50.42
N VAL A 391 30.78 -9.66 -49.99
CA VAL A 391 32.22 -9.41 -50.13
C VAL A 391 32.66 -8.52 -48.95
N CYS A 392 33.87 -8.76 -48.42
CA CYS A 392 34.57 -7.86 -47.48
C CYS A 392 35.01 -6.55 -48.15
N GLY A 393 34.85 -5.42 -47.46
CA GLY A 393 35.51 -4.15 -47.80
C GLY A 393 35.72 -3.27 -46.55
N PRO A 394 36.93 -2.72 -46.32
CA PRO A 394 37.23 -1.93 -45.12
C PRO A 394 37.24 -0.41 -45.35
N GLY A 395 36.86 0.33 -44.29
CA GLY A 395 37.29 1.70 -44.00
C GLY A 395 36.23 2.80 -44.12
N PRO A 396 36.51 4.05 -43.68
CA PRO A 396 37.38 4.48 -42.58
C PRO A 396 36.68 5.48 -41.62
N ALA A 397 37.45 5.93 -40.63
CA ALA A 397 37.12 6.83 -39.52
C ALA A 397 36.68 8.26 -39.92
N PHE A 398 35.79 8.84 -39.11
CA PHE A 398 35.59 10.29 -38.92
C PHE A 398 35.37 10.51 -37.42
N SER A 399 36.35 11.06 -36.68
CA SER A 399 36.70 12.48 -36.53
C SER A 399 35.61 13.32 -35.86
N SER A 400 35.84 13.53 -34.57
CA SER A 400 35.24 14.48 -33.64
C SER A 400 35.36 15.95 -34.06
N VAL A 401 34.32 16.74 -33.79
CA VAL A 401 34.38 18.21 -33.63
C VAL A 401 33.48 18.60 -32.45
N PRO A 402 33.94 19.43 -31.50
CA PRO A 402 33.11 20.07 -30.49
C PRO A 402 32.65 21.45 -30.98
N THR A 403 31.40 21.82 -30.69
CA THR A 403 30.92 23.20 -30.86
C THR A 403 30.74 23.81 -29.48
N GLU A 404 31.57 24.81 -29.22
CA GLU A 404 31.56 25.67 -28.06
C GLU A 404 30.78 26.97 -28.35
N LEU A 405 30.37 27.64 -27.27
CA LEU A 405 30.20 29.08 -27.11
C LEU A 405 28.91 29.78 -27.62
N SER A 406 28.12 30.20 -26.62
CA SER A 406 28.00 31.61 -26.19
C SER A 406 26.69 32.36 -26.42
N ALA A 407 26.46 33.23 -25.41
CA ALA A 407 25.77 34.50 -25.42
C ALA A 407 24.22 34.44 -25.36
N SER A 408 23.61 34.67 -24.20
CA SER A 408 23.33 35.99 -23.60
C SER A 408 22.35 36.84 -24.41
N SER A 409 21.13 37.02 -23.89
CA SER A 409 20.41 38.29 -24.08
C SER A 409 19.38 38.51 -22.98
N SER A 410 19.62 39.57 -22.25
CA SER A 410 18.73 40.29 -21.35
C SER A 410 17.64 41.01 -22.14
N CYS A 411 16.38 40.92 -21.70
CA CYS A 411 15.36 41.89 -22.06
C CYS A 411 14.66 42.41 -20.80
N THR A 412 14.63 43.73 -20.77
CA THR A 412 14.15 44.70 -19.79
C THR A 412 12.62 44.81 -19.75
N GLU A 413 12.12 45.06 -18.54
CA GLU A 413 11.08 46.03 -18.15
C GLU A 413 10.03 46.49 -19.18
N SER A 414 8.76 46.39 -18.79
CA SER A 414 7.84 47.53 -18.90
C SER A 414 6.66 47.35 -17.93
N GLU A 415 6.71 48.13 -16.86
CA GLU A 415 5.58 48.52 -16.04
C GLU A 415 4.52 49.22 -16.91
N THR A 416 3.25 48.87 -16.71
CA THR A 416 2.14 49.74 -17.07
C THR A 416 1.22 49.89 -15.86
N ASP A 417 1.35 51.04 -15.21
CA ASP A 417 0.39 51.58 -14.25
C ASP A 417 -0.91 51.96 -14.97
N GLY A 418 -2.01 51.34 -14.52
CA GLY A 418 -3.38 51.61 -14.96
C GLY A 418 -4.21 52.16 -13.81
N ASN A 419 -4.49 53.45 -13.90
CA ASN A 419 -5.09 54.34 -12.92
C ASN A 419 -6.61 54.15 -12.75
N THR A 420 -7.12 54.46 -11.54
CA THR A 420 -8.44 55.04 -11.18
C THR A 420 -9.75 54.42 -11.71
N SER A 421 -10.68 54.08 -10.80
CA SER A 421 -11.85 54.93 -10.48
C SER A 421 -12.78 54.30 -9.42
N ASP A 422 -12.92 55.07 -8.33
CA ASP A 422 -14.08 55.34 -7.49
C ASP A 422 -15.44 54.69 -7.83
N SER A 423 -16.08 54.06 -6.85
CA SER A 423 -17.53 54.12 -6.65
C SER A 423 -17.93 53.66 -5.24
N THR A 424 -18.46 54.62 -4.52
CA THR A 424 -19.10 54.56 -3.21
C THR A 424 -20.50 53.92 -3.31
N ALA A 425 -20.82 52.98 -2.41
CA ALA A 425 -22.20 52.76 -1.95
C ALA A 425 -22.20 51.97 -0.63
N LEU A 426 -22.51 52.71 0.44
CA LEU A 426 -22.88 52.23 1.76
C LEU A 426 -24.15 51.36 1.66
N THR A 427 -24.13 50.13 2.18
CA THR A 427 -25.34 49.50 2.75
C THR A 427 -24.91 48.51 3.83
N THR A 428 -25.19 48.87 5.08
CA THR A 428 -25.05 48.02 6.27
C THR A 428 -26.21 47.04 6.38
N PRO A 429 -25.96 45.80 6.83
CA PRO A 429 -26.96 45.01 7.54
C PRO A 429 -26.46 44.60 8.95
N PRO A 430 -27.38 44.14 9.83
CA PRO A 430 -27.21 44.28 11.26
C PRO A 430 -26.38 43.17 11.91
N THR A 431 -25.70 43.63 12.96
CA THR A 431 -24.94 42.90 13.97
C THR A 431 -25.74 41.75 14.60
N SER A 432 -25.12 40.56 14.63
CA SER A 432 -25.51 39.44 15.49
C SER A 432 -24.27 38.90 16.21
N PRO A 433 -24.41 38.31 17.40
CA PRO A 433 -23.38 38.37 18.43
C PRO A 433 -22.29 37.31 18.28
N LEU A 434 -21.10 37.75 18.72
CA LEU A 434 -19.88 37.01 19.04
C LEU A 434 -20.09 35.54 19.44
N VAL A 435 -19.65 34.64 18.57
CA VAL A 435 -19.18 33.30 18.94
C VAL A 435 -17.66 33.35 18.98
N SER A 436 -17.12 33.11 20.16
CA SER A 436 -15.69 33.11 20.47
C SER A 436 -14.91 32.18 19.54
N LYS A 437 -13.92 32.74 18.84
CA LYS A 437 -12.84 31.97 18.20
C LYS A 437 -12.04 31.28 19.31
N ALA A 438 -12.12 29.96 19.39
CA ALA A 438 -11.09 29.18 20.05
C ALA A 438 -9.84 29.21 19.16
N SER A 439 -8.87 30.01 19.57
CA SER A 439 -7.47 29.86 19.19
C SER A 439 -7.04 28.44 19.59
N PHE A 440 -6.61 27.64 18.63
CA PHE A 440 -5.98 26.35 18.89
C PHE A 440 -4.49 26.66 19.05
N ASP A 441 -4.11 27.06 20.26
CA ASP A 441 -2.70 27.25 20.63
C ASP A 441 -2.03 25.88 20.82
N ASP A 442 -0.87 25.75 20.19
CA ASP A 442 -0.03 24.57 20.01
C ASP A 442 0.76 24.16 21.28
N ASP A 443 0.24 24.46 22.47
CA ASP A 443 0.94 24.28 23.74
C ASP A 443 0.11 23.45 24.73
N LEU A 444 0.07 22.13 24.55
CA LEU A 444 -0.15 21.20 25.67
C LEU A 444 0.16 19.76 25.26
N MET A 445 1.37 19.27 25.57
CA MET A 445 1.60 17.96 26.21
C MET A 445 3.08 17.84 26.55
N ASP A 446 3.48 18.51 27.63
CA ASP A 446 4.54 18.02 28.50
C ASP A 446 3.86 17.66 29.83
N THR A 447 3.34 16.44 29.92
CA THR A 447 2.95 15.85 31.20
C THR A 447 3.66 14.53 31.34
N SER A 448 4.73 14.59 32.12
CA SER A 448 5.48 13.46 32.63
C SER A 448 4.54 12.58 33.49
N CYS A 449 4.52 11.28 33.18
CA CYS A 449 4.17 10.21 34.09
C CYS A 449 5.16 9.08 33.88
#